data_AF-A0A382E7H4-F1
#
_entry.id   AF-A0A382E7H4-F1
#
_cell.length_a   1.000
_cell.length_b   1.000
_cell.length_c   1.000
_cell.angle_alpha   90.00
_cell.angle_beta   90.00
_cell.angle_gamma   90.00
#
_symmetry.space_group_name_H-M   'P 1'
#
loop_
_entity.id
_entity.type
_entity.pdbx_description
1 polymer ?
#
loop_
_entity_poly.entity_id
_entity_poly.type
_entity_poly.pdbx_seq_one_letter_code
_entity_poly.pdbx_strand_id
1 'polypeptide(L)' 'MEALRELERWENRREKVRIRLENDDADESELDRIKEQIIHYQKLLQDMKKKLSSADVSRTIARSGNQ' A
#
# COMPACT_ATOMS: atom_id res chain seq x y z
N MET A 1 9.40 -7.94 0.26
CA MET A 1 8.39 -7.08 0.93
C MET A 1 8.91 -5.65 1.03
N GLU A 2 9.14 -5.00 -0.11
CA GLU A 2 9.65 -3.61 -0.14
C GLU A 2 8.51 -2.60 -0.08
N ALA A 3 7.41 -2.86 -0.79
CA ALA A 3 6.20 -2.03 -0.77
C ALA A 3 5.54 -1.90 0.62
N LEU A 4 5.60 -2.92 1.48
CA LEU A 4 5.09 -2.83 2.86
C LEU A 4 5.92 -1.86 3.71
N ARG A 5 7.25 -1.92 3.57
CA ARG A 5 8.14 -1.00 4.29
C ARG A 5 8.00 0.43 3.80
N GLU A 6 7.80 0.62 2.50
CA GLU A 6 7.54 1.96 1.97
C GLU A 6 6.18 2.51 2.40
N LEU A 7 5.12 1.69 2.45
CA LEU A 7 3.85 2.10 3.02
C LEU A 7 4.01 2.58 4.47
N GLU A 8 4.69 1.79 5.30
CA GLU A 8 4.96 2.13 6.70
C GLU A 8 5.76 3.44 6.83
N ARG A 9 6.73 3.67 5.95
CA ARG A 9 7.50 4.93 5.91
C ARG A 9 6.60 6.12 5.58
N TRP A 10 5.72 6.00 4.60
CA TRP A 10 4.77 7.06 4.23
C TRP A 10 3.74 7.33 5.32
N GLU A 11 3.24 6.29 6.01
CA GLU A 11 2.33 6.44 7.15
C GLU A 11 3.02 7.16 8.32
N ASN A 12 4.27 6.80 8.64
CA ASN A 12 5.06 7.52 9.65
C ASN A 12 5.33 8.98 9.25
N ARG A 13 5.58 9.24 7.96
CA ARG A 13 5.78 10.61 7.46
C ARG A 13 4.50 11.44 7.57
N ARG A 14 3.35 10.85 7.25
CA ARG A 14 2.04 11.50 7.40
C ARG A 14 1.83 12.00 8.83
N GLU A 15 2.15 11.18 9.83
CA GLU A 15 2.01 11.56 11.24
C GLU A 15 2.91 12.74 11.61
N LYS A 16 4.18 12.70 11.19
CA LYS A 16 5.12 13.82 11.42
C LYS A 16 4.67 15.12 10.75
N VAL A 17 4.14 15.05 9.53
CA VAL A 17 3.64 16.23 8.81
C VAL A 17 2.37 16.77 9.47
N ARG A 18 1.48 15.90 9.95
CA ARG A 18 0.30 16.32 10.71
C ARG A 18 0.68 17.13 11.95
N ILE A 19 1.65 16.65 12.73
CA ILE A 19 2.16 17.36 13.90
C ILE A 19 2.76 18.72 13.51
N ARG A 20 3.51 18.80 12.39
CA ARG A 20 4.05 20.09 11.92
C ARG A 20 2.96 21.06 11.44
N LEU A 21 1.92 20.56 10.76
CA LEU A 21 0.76 21.37 10.35
C LEU A 21 0.01 21.95 11.54
N GLU A 22 -0.16 21.16 12.61
CA GLU A 22 -0.76 21.65 13.87
C GLU A 22 0.06 22.79 14.51
N ASN A 23 1.35 22.89 14.19
CA ASN A 23 2.26 23.94 14.63
C ASN A 23 2.52 25.02 13.56
N ASP A 24 1.75 25.02 12.46
CA ASP A 24 1.89 25.96 11.32
C ASP A 24 3.28 25.93 10.63
N ASP A 25 3.99 24.79 10.72
CA ASP A 25 5.36 24.57 10.24
C ASP A 25 5.42 23.66 8.98
N ALA A 26 4.28 23.46 8.31
CA ALA A 26 4.20 22.66 7.09
C ALA A 26 3.09 23.14 6.15
N ASP A 27 3.17 22.71 4.89
CA ASP A 27 2.17 23.00 3.86
C ASP A 27 1.20 21.82 3.72
N GLU A 28 -0.11 22.11 3.68
CA GLU A 28 -1.16 21.12 3.43
C GLU A 28 -0.92 20.33 2.14
N SER A 29 -0.28 20.94 1.12
CA SER A 29 0.09 20.28 -0.13
C SER A 29 1.10 19.14 0.07
N GLU A 30 1.94 19.18 1.11
CA GLU A 30 2.80 18.06 1.48
C GLU A 30 1.98 16.87 1.99
N LEU A 31 0.96 17.14 2.81
CA LEU A 31 0.09 16.10 3.36
C LEU A 31 -0.69 15.39 2.26
N ASP A 32 -1.17 16.13 1.26
CA ASP A 32 -1.90 15.55 0.14
C ASP A 32 -1.01 14.66 -0.75
N ARG A 33 0.21 15.10 -1.06
CA ARG A 33 1.20 14.25 -1.75
C ARG A 33 1.48 12.96 -0.98
N ILE A 34 1.58 13.04 0.35
CA ILE A 34 1.79 11.85 1.20
C ILE A 34 0.58 10.92 1.14
N LYS A 35 -0.66 11.45 1.19
CA LYS A 35 -1.88 10.65 1.06
C LYS A 35 -1.93 9.93 -0.28
N GLU A 36 -1.55 10.58 -1.38
CA GLU A 36 -1.48 9.96 -2.70
C GLU A 36 -0.50 8.77 -2.74
N GLN A 37 0.68 8.93 -2.12
CA GLN A 37 1.67 7.84 -2.01
C GLN A 37 1.14 6.67 -1.19
N ILE A 38 0.48 6.93 -0.05
CA ILE A 38 -0.16 5.89 0.76
C ILE A 38 -1.19 5.12 -0.07
N ILE A 39 -2.08 5.83 -0.79
CA ILE A 39 -3.10 5.20 -1.65
C ILE A 39 -2.44 4.35 -2.74
N HIS A 40 -1.36 4.84 -3.36
CA HIS A 40 -0.62 4.09 -4.37
C HIS A 40 -0.10 2.74 -3.84
N TYR A 41 0.61 2.75 -2.71
CA TYR A 41 1.16 1.53 -2.13
C TYR A 41 0.07 0.57 -1.60
N GLN A 42 -1.02 1.10 -1.04
CA GLN A 42 -2.17 0.27 -0.64
C GLN A 42 -2.78 -0.47 -1.84
N LYS A 43 -2.99 0.21 -2.97
CA LYS A 43 -3.49 -0.41 -4.21
C LYS A 43 -2.52 -1.47 -4.74
N LEU A 44 -1.22 -1.14 -4.80
CA LEU A 44 -0.18 -2.07 -5.24
C LEU A 44 -0.20 -3.37 -4.42
N LEU A 45 -0.28 -3.25 -3.09
CA LEU A 45 -0.31 -4.40 -2.18
C LEU A 45 -1.59 -5.24 -2.35
N GLN A 46 -2.74 -4.59 -2.53
CA GLN A 46 -4.00 -5.29 -2.82
C GLN A 46 -3.92 -6.07 -4.14
N ASP A 47 -3.34 -5.48 -5.19
CA ASP A 47 -3.18 -6.13 -6.49
C ASP A 47 -2.20 -7.31 -6.41
N MET A 48 -1.09 -7.16 -5.67
CA MET A 48 -0.18 -8.27 -5.41
C MET A 48 -0.87 -9.42 -4.67
N LYS A 49 -1.70 -9.11 -3.67
CA LYS A 49 -2.51 -10.11 -2.94
C LYS A 49 -3.50 -10.84 -3.86
N LYS A 50 -4.21 -10.11 -4.73
CA LYS A 50 -5.14 -10.69 -5.71
C LYS A 50 -4.42 -11.63 -6.68
N LYS A 51 -3.26 -11.23 -7.21
CA LYS A 51 -2.46 -12.07 -8.13
C LYS A 51 -2.01 -13.38 -7.48
N LEU A 52 -1.56 -13.33 -6.21
CA LEU A 52 -1.20 -14.54 -5.46
C LEU A 52 -2.41 -15.46 -5.30
N SER A 53 -3.54 -14.93 -4.84
CA SER A 53 -4.78 -15.71 -4.66
C SER A 53 -5.28 -16.32 -5.98
N SER A 54 -5.24 -15.57 -7.09
CA SER A 54 -5.65 -16.07 -8.40
C SER A 54 -4.73 -17.19 -8.91
N ALA A 55 -3.42 -17.09 -8.68
CA ALA A 55 -2.47 -18.13 -9.07
C ALA A 55 -2.67 -19.43 -8.30
N ASP A 56 -3.07 -19.34 -7.02
CA ASP A 56 -3.37 -20.50 -6.19
C ASP A 56 -4.68 -21.19 -6.61
N VAL A 57 -5.71 -20.43 -7.02
CA VAL A 57 -6.95 -20.97 -7.57
C VAL A 57 -6.69 -21.72 -8.89
N SER A 58 -5.96 -21.10 -9.84
CA SER A 58 -5.62 -21.75 -11.11
C SER A 58 -4.80 -23.04 -10.93
N ARG A 59 -3.85 -23.06 -9.98
CA ARG A 59 -3.08 -24.27 -9.65
C ARG A 59 -3.95 -25.38 -9.03
N THR A 60 -4.97 -25.02 -8.25
CA THR A 60 -5.86 -25.99 -7.61
C THR A 60 -6.78 -26.67 -8.64
N ILE A 61 -7.36 -25.89 -9.56
CA ILE A 61 -8.21 -26.41 -10.63
C ILE A 61 -7.41 -27.30 -11.60
N ALA A 62 -6.19 -26.89 -11.97
CA ALA A 62 -5.32 -27.69 -12.85
C ALA A 62 -4.94 -29.06 -12.25
N ARG A 63 -4.96 -29.21 -10.91
CA ARG A 63 -4.67 -30.48 -10.23
C ARG A 63 -5.91 -31.36 -10.05
N SER A 64 -7.11 -30.81 -10.01
CA SER A 64 -8.35 -31.60 -9.85
C SER A 64 -8.92 -32.14 -11.15
N GLY A 65 -8.41 -31.71 -12.31
CA GLY A 65 -8.86 -32.15 -13.63
C GLY A 65 -8.16 -33.39 -14.19
N ASN A 66 -7.25 -34.02 -13.43
CA ASN A 66 -6.48 -35.19 -13.88
C ASN A 66 -6.75 -36.39 -12.97
N GLN A 67 -8.02 -36.78 -12.84
CA GLN A 67 -8.48 -37.96 -12.12
C GLN A 67 -9.45 -38.78 -12.97
#